data_AF-A0A4Y3M9R3-F1
#
_entry.id   AF-A0A4Y3M9R3-F1
#
_cell.length_a   1.000
_cell.length_b   1.000
_cell.length_c   1.000
_cell.angle_alpha   90.00
_cell.angle_beta   90.00
_cell.angle_gamma   90.00
#
_symmetry.space_group_name_H-M   'P 1'
#
loop_
_entity.id
_entity.type
_entity.pdbx_description
1 polymer ?
#
loop_
_entity_poly.entity_id
_entity_poly.type
_entity_poly.pdbx_seq_one_letter_code
_entity_poly.pdbx_strand_id
1 'polypeptide(L)'
;MAGELTVIAEFETTPATYEKFLEACAYDSERSVADESGCHSFTVLSPETEADTVILVEVYTDRAAFEEHLKTPHFGVFAKAVKDLEIKERSVRFLKKRAP
;
A
#
# COMPACT_ATOMS: atom_id res chain seq x y z
N MET A 1 8.10 24.68 -0.47
CA MET A 1 6.99 23.88 0.08
C MET A 1 7.10 22.49 -0.52
N ALA A 2 7.73 21.55 0.19
CA ALA A 2 7.67 20.15 -0.20
C ALA A 2 6.25 19.67 0.11
N GLY A 3 5.49 19.32 -0.92
CA GLY A 3 4.14 18.81 -0.76
C GLY A 3 4.18 17.34 -0.35
N GLU A 4 3.17 16.93 0.41
CA GLU A 4 2.88 15.54 0.77
C GLU A 4 2.94 14.60 -0.45
N LEU A 5 3.51 13.42 -0.26
CA LEU A 5 3.61 12.37 -1.25
C LEU A 5 2.42 11.42 -1.11
N THR A 6 1.67 11.22 -2.19
CA THR A 6 0.67 10.16 -2.26
C THR A 6 1.19 9.04 -3.14
N VAL A 7 1.11 7.80 -2.66
CA VAL A 7 1.40 6.59 -3.43
C VAL A 7 0.07 5.89 -3.71
N ILE A 8 -0.14 5.51 -4.98
CA ILE A 8 -1.22 4.61 -5.36
C ILE A 8 -0.57 3.36 -5.95
N ALA A 9 -0.72 2.24 -5.25
CA ALA A 9 -0.25 0.93 -5.70
C ALA A 9 -1.45 0.04 -6.02
N GLU A 10 -1.40 -0.66 -7.13
CA GLU A 10 -2.48 -1.52 -7.61
C GLU A 10 -1.96 -2.92 -7.84
N PHE A 11 -2.69 -3.91 -7.33
CA PHE A 11 -2.32 -5.32 -7.35
C PHE A 11 -3.46 -6.17 -7.89
N GLU A 12 -3.08 -7.18 -8.66
CA GLU A 12 -3.97 -8.21 -9.20
C GLU A 12 -3.81 -9.50 -8.40
N THR A 13 -4.94 -10.04 -7.98
CA THR A 13 -5.09 -11.25 -7.18
C THR A 13 -5.85 -12.31 -7.98
N THR A 14 -6.05 -13.47 -7.36
CA THR A 14 -7.02 -14.48 -7.82
C THR A 14 -8.07 -14.68 -6.74
N PRO A 15 -9.24 -15.28 -7.04
CA PRO A 15 -10.22 -15.62 -6.01
C PRO A 15 -9.65 -16.47 -4.85
N ALA A 16 -8.61 -17.27 -5.11
CA ALA A 16 -7.98 -18.12 -4.11
C ALA A 16 -6.98 -17.38 -3.20
N THR A 17 -6.45 -16.23 -3.64
CA THR A 17 -5.40 -15.48 -2.94
C THR A 17 -5.89 -14.17 -2.34
N TYR A 18 -7.05 -13.68 -2.79
CA TYR A 18 -7.63 -12.38 -2.42
C TYR A 18 -7.72 -12.15 -0.91
N GLU A 19 -8.40 -13.04 -0.16
CA GLU A 19 -8.59 -12.87 1.29
C GLU A 19 -7.27 -12.80 2.06
N LYS A 20 -6.33 -13.70 1.75
CA LYS A 20 -5.01 -13.71 2.40
C LYS A 20 -4.18 -12.48 2.04
N PHE A 21 -4.34 -11.98 0.82
CA PHE A 21 -3.67 -10.75 0.42
C PHE A 21 -4.26 -9.53 1.13
N LEU A 22 -5.59 -9.46 1.27
CA LEU A 22 -6.25 -8.42 2.05
C LEU A 22 -5.81 -8.40 3.51
N GLU A 23 -5.63 -9.56 4.15
CA GLU A 23 -5.09 -9.66 5.51
C GLU A 23 -3.68 -9.03 5.61
N ALA A 24 -2.81 -9.29 4.62
CA ALA A 24 -1.48 -8.71 4.57
C ALA A 24 -1.53 -7.19 4.34
N CYS A 25 -2.38 -6.71 3.42
CA CYS A 25 -2.59 -5.28 3.18
C CYS A 25 -3.13 -4.56 4.42
N ALA A 26 -4.09 -5.17 5.13
CA ALA A 26 -4.67 -4.60 6.34
C ALA A 26 -3.63 -4.49 7.46
N TYR A 27 -2.81 -5.53 7.65
CA TYR A 27 -1.71 -5.49 8.62
C TYR A 27 -0.69 -4.40 8.28
N ASP A 28 -0.26 -4.31 7.01
CA ASP A 28 0.69 -3.30 6.56
C ASP A 28 0.16 -1.88 6.75
N SER A 29 -1.11 -1.65 6.40
CA SER A 29 -1.82 -0.39 6.59
C SER A 29 -1.90 0.00 8.07
N GLU A 30 -2.35 -0.90 8.94
CA GLU A 30 -2.49 -0.63 10.38
C GLU A 30 -1.14 -0.30 11.03
N ARG A 31 -0.10 -1.10 10.74
CA ARG A 31 1.23 -0.88 11.30
C ARG A 31 1.90 0.37 10.75
N SER A 32 1.74 0.68 9.46
CA SER A 32 2.29 1.90 8.87
C SER A 32 1.73 3.14 9.56
N VAL A 33 0.40 3.21 9.75
CA VAL A 33 -0.24 4.35 10.42
C VAL A 33 0.12 4.42 11.92
N ALA A 34 0.26 3.27 12.59
CA ALA A 34 0.55 3.24 14.02
C ALA A 34 2.03 3.51 14.36
N ASP A 35 2.96 3.02 13.55
CA ASP A 35 4.38 2.97 13.88
C ASP A 35 5.22 4.00 13.13
N GLU A 36 4.76 4.47 11.96
CA GLU A 36 5.55 5.37 11.12
C GLU A 36 5.09 6.82 11.26
N SER A 37 5.91 7.67 11.87
CA SER A 37 5.61 9.11 11.99
C SER A 37 5.45 9.82 10.64
N GLY A 38 6.02 9.24 9.57
CA GLY A 38 5.96 9.77 8.21
C GLY A 38 4.75 9.29 7.40
N CYS A 39 3.97 8.32 7.89
CA CYS A 39 2.74 7.84 7.26
C CYS A 39 1.54 8.58 7.88
N HIS A 40 0.77 9.27 7.05
CA HIS A 40 -0.39 10.06 7.48
C HIS A 40 -1.71 9.32 7.29
N SER A 41 -1.80 8.50 6.24
CA SER A 41 -2.92 7.60 6.03
C SER A 41 -2.51 6.47 5.10
N PHE A 42 -3.08 5.29 5.32
CA PHE A 42 -2.92 4.13 4.45
C PHE A 42 -4.28 3.45 4.32
N THR A 43 -4.88 3.52 3.13
CA THR A 43 -6.21 2.94 2.88
C THR A 43 -6.10 1.77 1.91
N VAL A 44 -6.73 0.65 2.26
CA VAL A 44 -6.89 -0.53 1.39
C VAL A 44 -8.27 -0.50 0.76
N LEU A 45 -8.33 -0.60 -0.57
CA LEU A 45 -9.55 -0.49 -1.36
C LEU A 45 -9.67 -1.66 -2.33
N SER A 46 -10.90 -2.04 -2.65
CA SER A 46 -11.21 -2.97 -3.75
C SER A 46 -12.22 -2.29 -4.68
N PRO A 47 -11.98 -2.25 -6.01
CA PRO A 47 -12.93 -1.66 -6.94
C PRO A 47 -14.25 -2.45 -6.97
N GLU A 48 -15.39 -1.75 -7.07
CA GLU A 48 -16.71 -2.41 -7.15
C GLU A 48 -16.87 -3.28 -8.41
N THR A 49 -16.13 -2.99 -9.47
CA THR A 49 -16.24 -3.66 -10.78
C THR A 49 -15.09 -4.63 -11.08
N GLU A 50 -14.09 -4.74 -10.20
CA GLU A 50 -12.88 -5.56 -10.41
C GLU A 50 -12.55 -6.37 -9.15
N ALA A 51 -13.21 -7.52 -9.00
CA ALA A 51 -13.10 -8.37 -7.80
C ALA A 51 -11.71 -9.00 -7.60
N ASP A 52 -10.85 -8.96 -8.62
CA ASP A 52 -9.48 -9.46 -8.57
C ASP A 52 -8.47 -8.36 -8.20
N THR A 53 -8.91 -7.16 -7.87
CA THR A 53 -8.02 -5.99 -7.73
C THR A 53 -8.05 -5.42 -6.32
N VAL A 54 -6.86 -5.11 -5.80
CA VAL A 54 -6.67 -4.38 -4.54
C VAL A 54 -5.82 -3.14 -4.81
N ILE A 55 -6.26 -2.00 -4.26
CA ILE A 55 -5.62 -0.70 -4.41
C ILE A 55 -5.21 -0.19 -3.04
N LEU A 56 -3.94 0.21 -2.90
CA LEU A 56 -3.39 0.84 -1.72
C LEU A 56 -3.25 2.33 -2.00
N VAL A 57 -3.83 3.16 -1.14
CA VAL A 57 -3.69 4.62 -1.19
C VAL A 57 -2.96 5.07 0.07
N GLU A 58 -1.72 5.46 -0.11
CA GLU A 58 -0.81 5.76 0.98
C GLU A 58 -0.38 7.22 0.91
N VAL A 59 -0.33 7.89 2.05
CA VAL A 59 -0.01 9.31 2.14
C VAL A 59 1.15 9.48 3.12
N TYR A 60 2.25 10.03 2.62
CA TYR A 60 3.49 10.22 3.36
C TYR A 60 3.92 11.68 3.39
N THR A 61 4.67 12.05 4.43
CA THR A 61 5.30 13.38 4.55
C THR A 61 6.09 13.74 3.30
N ASP A 62 6.92 12.80 2.80
CA ASP A 62 7.72 12.96 1.60
C ASP A 62 8.22 11.61 1.06
N ARG A 63 9.15 11.66 0.11
CA ARG A 63 9.78 10.48 -0.48
C ARG A 63 10.67 9.71 0.48
N ALA A 64 11.33 10.39 1.42
CA ALA A 64 12.19 9.72 2.40
C ALA A 64 11.37 8.91 3.40
N ALA A 65 10.19 9.41 3.81
CA ALA A 65 9.24 8.67 4.62
C ALA A 65 8.80 7.35 3.94
N PHE A 66 8.47 7.39 2.64
CA PHE A 66 8.17 6.18 1.88
C PHE A 66 9.38 5.24 1.77
N GLU A 67 10.60 5.76 1.62
CA GLU A 67 11.80 4.92 1.57
C GLU A 67 12.10 4.25 2.92
N GLU A 68 11.72 4.86 4.04
CA GLU A 68 11.76 4.23 5.36
C GLU A 68 10.67 3.16 5.50
N HIS A 69 9.44 3.41 5.04
CA HIS A 69 8.35 2.44 4.99
C HIS A 69 8.81 1.10 4.37
N LEU A 70 9.49 1.14 3.22
CA LEU A 70 10.01 -0.06 2.52
C LEU A 70 11.03 -0.89 3.32
N LYS A 71 11.57 -0.36 4.42
CA LYS A 71 12.55 -1.04 5.29
C LYS A 71 11.92 -1.58 6.57
N THR A 72 10.63 -1.33 6.79
CA THR A 72 9.95 -1.70 8.03
C THR A 72 9.68 -3.21 8.11
N PRO A 73 9.54 -3.76 9.33
CA PRO A 73 9.17 -5.17 9.50
C PRO A 73 7.81 -5.52 8.91
N HIS A 74 6.81 -4.65 9.01
CA HIS A 74 5.47 -4.90 8.46
C HIS A 74 5.45 -4.88 6.95
N PHE A 75 6.17 -3.96 6.30
CA PHE A 75 6.36 -4.03 4.85
C PHE A 75 7.04 -5.34 4.42
N GLY A 76 7.98 -5.86 5.22
CA GLY A 76 8.58 -7.17 4.98
C GLY A 76 7.57 -8.32 4.98
N VAL A 77 6.53 -8.26 5.82
CA VAL A 77 5.42 -9.22 5.82
C VAL A 77 4.57 -9.07 4.56
N PHE A 78 4.23 -7.84 4.17
CA PHE A 78 3.51 -7.55 2.94
C PHE A 78 4.27 -8.04 1.69
N ALA A 79 5.54 -7.67 1.54
CA ALA A 79 6.37 -8.06 0.41
C ALA A 79 6.53 -9.59 0.32
N LYS A 80 6.60 -10.28 1.46
CA LYS A 80 6.57 -11.74 1.50
C LYS A 80 5.24 -12.30 1.02
N ALA A 81 4.10 -11.73 1.44
CA ALA A 81 2.79 -12.16 1.01
C ALA A 81 2.59 -11.96 -0.51
N VAL A 82 3.03 -10.82 -1.06
CA VAL A 82 3.02 -10.57 -2.51
C VAL A 82 3.72 -11.70 -3.27
N LYS A 83 4.90 -12.12 -2.80
CA LYS A 83 5.66 -13.21 -3.43
C LYS A 83 5.02 -14.58 -3.23
N ASP A 84 4.66 -14.93 -1.99
CA ASP A 84 4.16 -16.27 -1.65
C ASP A 84 2.79 -16.57 -2.28
N LEU A 85 1.97 -15.53 -2.46
CA LEU A 85 0.64 -15.62 -3.06
C LEU A 85 0.65 -15.33 -4.57
N GLU A 86 1.83 -15.14 -5.17
CA GLU A 86 2.02 -14.83 -6.60
C GLU A 86 1.18 -13.61 -7.06
N ILE A 87 1.08 -12.59 -6.20
CA ILE A 87 0.34 -11.36 -6.50
C ILE A 87 1.08 -10.56 -7.55
N LYS A 88 0.34 -10.07 -8.53
CA LYS A 88 0.91 -9.29 -9.64
C LYS A 88 0.73 -7.80 -9.36
N GLU A 89 1.84 -7.10 -9.22
CA GLU A 89 1.85 -5.63 -9.20
C GLU A 89 1.43 -5.10 -10.59
N ARG A 90 0.33 -4.35 -10.65
CA ARG A 90 -0.16 -3.71 -11.88
C ARG A 90 0.49 -2.35 -12.08
N SER A 91 0.55 -1.53 -11.03
CA SER A 91 1.19 -0.22 -11.09
C SER A 91 1.55 0.32 -9.71
N VAL A 92 2.57 1.18 -9.66
CA VAL A 92 2.88 2.02 -8.50
C VAL A 92 3.10 3.45 -8.99
N ARG A 93 2.30 4.38 -8.48
CA ARG A 93 2.30 5.78 -8.91
C ARG A 93 2.65 6.69 -7.74
N PHE A 94 3.58 7.63 -7.99
CA PHE A 94 3.99 8.65 -7.03
C PHE A 94 3.39 10.00 -7.43
N LEU A 95 2.55 10.56 -6.56
CA LEU A 95 1.69 11.70 -6.83
C LEU A 95 1.97 12.82 -5.83
N LYS A 96 1.81 14.06 -6.26
CA LYS A 96 1.87 15.24 -5.39
C LYS A 96 0.48 15.82 -5.25
N LYS A 97 0.01 15.98 -4.01
CA LYS A 97 -1.25 16.68 -3.74
C LYS A 97 -1.18 18.12 -4.28
N ARG A 98 -2.19 18.51 -5.08
CA ARG A 98 -2.26 19.85 -5.71
C ARG A 98 -3.33 20.75 -5.14
N ALA A 99 -4.39 20.17 -4.58
CA ALA A 99 -5.51 20.85 -3.97
C ALA A 99 -6.02 20.02 -2.78
N PRO A 100 -6.69 20.66 -1.79
CA PRO A 100 -7.41 19.95 -0.74
C PRO A 100 -8.61 19.16 -1.29
#